data_AF-A0A7V1FAJ4-F1
#
_entry.id   AF-A0A7V1FAJ4-F1
#
_cell.length_a   1.000
_cell.length_b   1.000
_cell.length_c   1.000
_cell.angle_alpha   90.00
_cell.angle_beta   90.00
_cell.angle_gamma   90.00
#
_symmetry.space_group_name_H-M   'P 1'
#
loop_
_entity.id
_entity.type
_entity.pdbx_description
1 polymer ?
#
loop_
_entity_poly.entity_id
_entity_poly.type
_entity_poly.pdbx_seq_one_letter_code
_entity_poly.pdbx_strand_id
1 'polypeptide(L)' 'MKKIFFLVLFFGCFIQVRAQVLQKSWWKLGEVPESAQISGNDVTDISVNGNAVWLGTGEGLSKTTNSGQTWLNFN' A
#
# COMPACT_ATOMS: atom_id res chain seq x y z
N MET A 1 -14.96 -1.09 -50.22
CA MET A 1 -13.60 -0.91 -49.67
C MET A 1 -13.52 0.15 -48.57
N LYS A 2 -13.97 1.40 -48.78
CA LYS A 2 -13.95 2.46 -47.75
C LYS A 2 -14.68 2.12 -46.43
N LYS A 3 -15.81 1.40 -46.51
CA LYS A 3 -16.59 0.98 -45.32
C LYS A 3 -15.85 -0.03 -44.42
N ILE A 4 -15.08 -0.93 -45.04
CA ILE A 4 -14.27 -1.93 -44.34
C ILE A 4 -13.07 -1.25 -43.67
N PHE A 5 -12.47 -0.25 -44.33
CA PHE A 5 -11.39 0.56 -43.77
C PHE A 5 -11.83 1.28 -42.47
N PHE A 6 -13.00 1.91 -42.45
CA PHE A 6 -13.54 2.54 -41.24
C PHE A 6 -13.85 1.55 -40.11
N LEU A 7 -14.28 0.33 -40.44
CA LEU A 7 -14.60 -0.70 -39.46
C LEU A 7 -13.34 -1.24 -38.75
N VAL A 8 -12.23 -1.42 -39.51
CA VAL A 8 -10.94 -1.81 -38.94
C VAL A 8 -10.35 -0.70 -38.07
N LEU A 9 -10.51 0.56 -38.48
CA LEU A 9 -10.04 1.73 -37.71
C LEU A 9 -10.81 1.90 -36.38
N PHE A 10 -12.11 1.62 -36.40
CA PHE A 10 -12.95 1.61 -35.19
C PHE A 10 -12.54 0.48 -34.23
N PHE A 11 -12.31 -0.74 -34.72
CA PHE A 11 -11.89 -1.88 -33.87
C PHE A 11 -10.49 -1.70 -33.29
N GLY A 12 -9.55 -1.10 -34.02
CA GLY A 12 -8.18 -0.85 -33.54
C GLY A 12 -8.11 0.11 -32.34
N CYS A 13 -9.03 1.09 -32.26
CA CYS A 13 -9.02 2.11 -31.21
C CYS A 13 -9.56 1.58 -29.86
N PHE A 14 -10.49 0.61 -29.86
CA PHE A 14 -11.00 0.00 -28.61
C PHE A 14 -9.96 -0.84 -27.87
N ILE A 15 -8.96 -1.38 -28.56
CA ILE A 15 -7.90 -2.22 -27.97
C ILE A 15 -6.92 -1.34 -27.16
N GLN A 16 -6.82 -0.05 -27.47
CA GLN A 16 -5.91 0.88 -26.80
C GLN A 16 -6.39 1.34 -25.42
N VAL A 17 -7.68 1.20 -25.09
CA VAL A 17 -8.25 1.65 -23.80
C VAL A 17 -7.83 0.75 -22.62
N ARG A 18 -7.28 -0.45 -22.89
CA ARG A 18 -6.81 -1.37 -21.84
C ARG A 18 -5.35 -1.13 -21.43
N ALA A 19 -4.63 -0.20 -22.06
CA ALA A 19 -3.18 -0.14 -21.94
C ALA A 19 -2.66 0.41 -20.60
N GLN A 20 -3.48 1.06 -19.76
CA GLN A 20 -3.01 1.55 -18.45
C GLN A 20 -4.11 1.54 -17.38
N VAL A 21 -4.25 0.42 -16.67
CA VAL A 21 -4.56 0.46 -15.23
C VAL A 21 -3.52 -0.39 -14.52
N LEU A 22 -2.25 -0.06 -14.70
CA LEU A 22 -1.23 -0.47 -13.74
C LEU A 22 -1.47 0.41 -12.52
N GLN A 23 -2.30 -0.04 -11.58
CA GLN A 23 -2.29 0.56 -10.25
C GLN A 23 -0.88 0.29 -9.71
N LYS A 24 -0.03 1.32 -9.70
CA LYS A 24 1.29 1.30 -9.10
C LYS A 24 1.11 0.82 -7.65
N SER A 25 1.28 -0.47 -7.36
CA SER A 25 1.26 -0.99 -5.98
C SER A 25 2.66 -0.87 -5.36
N TRP A 26 3.24 0.32 -5.46
CA TRP A 26 4.43 0.66 -4.69
C TRP A 26 3.89 0.91 -3.30
N TRP A 27 4.27 0.05 -2.34
CA TRP A 27 4.10 0.20 -0.89
C TRP A 27 3.09 1.30 -0.54
N LYS A 28 1.80 0.96 -0.44
CA LYS A 28 0.80 1.94 -0.01
C LYS A 28 1.05 2.25 1.46
N LEU A 29 1.77 3.35 1.70
CA LEU A 29 1.92 3.94 3.03
C LEU A 29 0.52 4.38 3.51
N GLY A 30 -0.22 3.48 4.15
CA GLY A 30 -1.59 3.74 4.61
C GLY A 30 -2.54 2.52 4.62
N GLU A 31 -2.21 1.43 3.93
CA GLU A 31 -2.98 0.16 3.99
C GLU A 31 -2.10 -0.97 4.54
N VAL A 32 -1.30 -0.68 5.57
CA VAL A 32 -0.58 -1.72 6.31
C VAL A 32 -1.62 -2.48 7.16
N PRO A 33 -1.76 -3.81 7.02
CA PRO A 33 -2.66 -4.57 7.87
C PRO A 33 -2.28 -4.39 9.34
N GLU A 34 -3.28 -4.08 10.16
CA GLU A 34 -3.08 -4.03 11.60
C GLU A 34 -2.80 -5.44 12.14
N SER A 35 -1.74 -5.56 12.92
CA SER A 35 -1.31 -6.79 13.60
C SER A 35 -1.56 -6.67 15.09
N ALA A 36 -1.86 -7.79 15.76
CA ALA A 36 -1.88 -7.82 17.23
C ALA A 36 -0.45 -7.76 17.84
N GLN A 37 0.58 -7.92 17.01
CA GLN A 37 1.98 -8.01 17.41
C GLN A 37 2.82 -6.91 16.74
N ILE A 38 3.81 -6.42 17.49
CA ILE A 38 4.88 -5.55 17.00
C ILE A 38 5.79 -6.32 16.03
N SER A 39 6.60 -5.61 15.23
CA SER A 39 7.38 -6.19 14.15
C SER A 39 8.53 -7.07 14.63
N GLY A 40 9.08 -6.80 15.82
CA GLY A 40 10.24 -7.50 16.37
C GLY A 40 10.17 -7.64 17.89
N ASN A 41 10.97 -8.56 18.42
CA ASN A 41 10.94 -9.00 19.82
C ASN A 41 11.84 -8.13 20.72
N ASP A 42 12.66 -7.32 20.09
CA ASP A 42 13.64 -6.43 20.66
C ASP A 42 13.17 -4.98 20.43
N VAL A 43 12.91 -4.25 21.50
CA VAL A 43 12.53 -2.84 21.42
C VAL A 43 13.78 -2.01 21.71
N THR A 44 14.19 -1.21 20.73
CA THR A 44 15.40 -0.38 20.80
C THR A 44 15.09 1.07 21.14
N ASP A 45 13.91 1.57 20.76
CA ASP A 45 13.47 2.93 21.06
C ASP A 45 11.94 3.04 21.17
N ILE A 46 11.47 4.03 21.93
CA ILE A 46 10.06 4.32 22.15
C ILE A 46 9.82 5.82 22.05
N SER A 47 8.91 6.22 21.15
CA SER A 47 8.53 7.63 20.97
C SER A 47 7.01 7.80 21.03
N VAL A 48 6.56 8.85 21.71
CA VAL A 48 5.14 9.16 21.91
C VAL A 48 4.82 10.54 21.36
N ASN A 49 3.81 10.63 20.50
CA ASN A 49 3.28 11.89 19.98
C ASN A 49 1.74 11.84 19.97
N GLY A 50 1.12 12.60 20.87
CA GLY A 50 -0.32 12.57 21.09
C GLY A 50 -0.79 11.16 21.49
N ASN A 51 -1.71 10.60 20.70
CA ASN A 51 -2.22 9.24 20.89
C ASN A 51 -1.41 8.17 20.14
N ALA A 52 -0.36 8.56 19.40
CA ALA A 52 0.49 7.63 18.69
C ALA A 52 1.69 7.21 19.54
N VAL A 53 1.89 5.91 19.68
CA VAL A 53 3.11 5.31 20.22
C VAL A 53 3.85 4.61 19.09
N TRP A 54 5.12 4.92 18.94
CA TRP A 54 6.04 4.32 17.98
C TRP A 54 7.10 3.52 18.73
N LEU A 55 7.35 2.30 18.25
CA LEU A 55 8.38 1.41 18.76
C LEU A 55 9.37 1.12 17.63
N GLY A 56 10.64 1.47 17.85
CA GLY A 56 11.73 0.94 17.04
C GLY A 56 12.04 -0.47 17.49
N THR A 57 12.00 -1.43 16.58
CA THR A 57 12.38 -2.84 16.83
C THR A 57 13.54 -3.25 15.92
N GLY A 58 14.15 -4.41 16.17
CA GLY A 58 15.19 -4.95 15.30
C GLY A 58 14.69 -5.35 13.92
N GLU A 59 13.38 -5.56 13.77
CA GLU A 59 12.73 -6.01 12.53
C GLU A 59 11.94 -4.89 11.84
N GLY A 60 12.02 -3.64 12.33
CA GLY A 60 11.38 -2.48 11.71
C GLY A 60 10.74 -1.54 12.72
N LEU A 61 9.69 -0.84 12.30
CA LEU A 61 8.97 0.13 13.12
C LEU A 61 7.54 -0.34 13.37
N SER A 62 7.06 -0.23 14.61
CA SER A 62 5.67 -0.52 14.97
C SER A 62 4.97 0.72 15.50
N LYS A 63 3.74 0.98 15.05
CA LYS A 63 2.92 2.09 15.53
C LYS A 63 1.60 1.60 16.08
N THR A 64 1.19 2.09 17.24
CA THR A 64 -0.19 1.96 17.73
C THR A 64 -0.82 3.32 17.96
N THR A 65 -2.15 3.39 17.82
CA THR A 65 -2.97 4.53 18.22
C THR A 65 -4.16 4.13 19.10
N ASN A 66 -4.17 2.90 19.61
CA ASN A 66 -5.28 2.33 20.37
C ASN A 66 -4.79 1.61 21.64
N SER A 67 -3.78 2.20 22.29
CA SER A 67 -3.16 1.65 23.51
C SER A 67 -2.57 0.25 23.33
N GLY A 68 -2.02 -0.06 22.14
CA GLY A 68 -1.32 -1.31 21.88
C GLY A 68 -2.21 -2.52 21.59
N GLN A 69 -3.50 -2.31 21.36
CA GLN A 69 -4.41 -3.38 20.93
C GLN A 69 -4.02 -3.91 19.54
N THR A 70 -3.64 -3.00 18.64
CA THR A 70 -3.11 -3.33 17.32
C THR A 70 -1.96 -2.41 16.92
N TRP A 71 -1.19 -2.88 15.94
CA TRP A 71 0.07 -2.31 15.47
C TRP A 71 0.12 -2.27 13.94
N LEU A 72 0.52 -1.12 13.41
CA LEU A 72 0.96 -0.99 12.02
C LEU A 72 2.47 -1.23 11.98
N ASN A 73 2.92 -2.21 11.20
CA ASN A 73 4.33 -2.60 11.09
C ASN A 73 4.93 -2.12 9.76
N PHE A 74 6.11 -1.49 9.83
CA PHE A 74 6.85 -0.95 8.69
C PHE A 74 8.24 -1.61 8.66
N ASN A 75 8.46 -2.49 7.68
CA ASN A 75 9.66 -3.29 7.50
C ASN A 75 10.25 -3.08 6.10
#